data_AF-A0A314ZUW6-F1
#
_entry.id   AF-A0A314ZUW6-F1
#
_cell.length_a   1.000
_cell.length_b   1.000
_cell.length_c   1.000
_cell.angle_alpha   90.00
_cell.angle_beta   90.00
_cell.angle_gamma   90.00
#
_symmetry.space_group_name_H-M   'P 1'
#
loop_
_entity.id
_entity.type
_entity.pdbx_description
1 polymer ?
#
loop_
_entity_poly.entity_id
_entity_poly.type
_entity_poly.pdbx_seq_one_letter_code
_entity_poly.pdbx_strand_id
1 'polypeptide(L)'
;MAMGFFCVALFLFIGLDLDTGYAASASTSEGVEVTYGTVLKLMHEKTKFRLHSHDVPYGSGSGQQSVTGFPNVDDANSYWIVRPELETAAKQGDSIPSGTIIRLQHMRTRKWLHSHLHASPITGNQEVSCFGGESESDTGDHWRVTIEGSGKTWKQDQRVRIQHVDTGVYLHSHDKKYTRIAGGQQEVCAVREKRADNVWLAAEGVYLPVAETK
;
A
#
# COMPACT_ATOMS: atom_id res chain seq x y z
N MET A 1 78.29 -40.47 -10.67
CA MET A 1 77.68 -39.47 -9.76
C MET A 1 76.76 -38.61 -10.64
N ALA A 2 75.48 -38.38 -10.40
CA ALA A 2 74.64 -38.50 -9.21
C ALA A 2 73.18 -38.88 -9.61
N MET A 3 72.41 -39.35 -8.63
CA MET A 3 70.99 -39.71 -8.75
C MET A 3 70.07 -38.50 -9.01
N GLY A 4 68.90 -38.75 -9.61
CA GLY A 4 67.75 -37.85 -9.57
C GLY A 4 66.44 -38.62 -9.72
N PHE A 5 65.71 -38.76 -8.61
CA PHE A 5 64.37 -39.36 -8.51
C PHE A 5 63.32 -38.53 -9.27
N PHE A 6 62.38 -39.19 -9.95
CA PHE A 6 61.17 -38.53 -10.49
C PHE A 6 59.93 -39.12 -9.82
N CYS A 7 59.24 -38.29 -9.02
CA CYS A 7 58.00 -38.62 -8.33
C CYS A 7 56.82 -38.64 -9.30
N VAL A 8 55.98 -39.68 -9.19
CA VAL A 8 54.70 -39.82 -9.89
C VAL A 8 53.64 -39.01 -9.13
N ALA A 9 53.01 -38.04 -9.79
CA ALA A 9 51.88 -37.30 -9.24
C ALA A 9 50.56 -37.96 -9.65
N LEU A 10 49.80 -38.39 -8.64
CA LEU A 10 48.45 -38.94 -8.72
C LEU A 10 47.46 -37.78 -8.89
N PHE A 11 46.66 -37.75 -9.97
CA PHE A 11 45.50 -36.86 -10.08
C PHE A 11 44.22 -37.70 -10.11
N LEU A 12 43.49 -37.66 -8.99
CA LEU A 12 42.11 -38.13 -8.84
C LEU A 12 41.16 -37.18 -9.59
N PHE A 13 40.48 -37.70 -10.62
CA PHE A 13 39.31 -37.04 -11.22
C PHE A 13 38.06 -37.84 -10.87
N ILE A 14 37.34 -37.41 -9.85
CA ILE A 14 35.94 -37.73 -9.64
C ILE A 14 35.23 -36.41 -9.32
N GLY A 15 34.22 -36.07 -10.11
CA GLY A 15 33.37 -34.90 -9.93
C GLY A 15 32.33 -34.82 -11.04
N LEU A 16 31.27 -35.61 -10.90
CA LEU A 16 29.97 -35.35 -11.55
C LEU A 16 29.46 -34.01 -11.06
N ASP A 17 28.91 -33.17 -11.94
CA ASP A 17 27.65 -32.49 -11.65
C ASP A 17 26.96 -32.05 -12.95
N LEU A 18 25.72 -32.49 -13.07
CA LEU A 18 24.78 -32.22 -14.16
C LEU A 18 24.17 -30.84 -13.87
N ASP A 19 24.47 -29.82 -14.69
CA ASP A 19 23.79 -28.52 -14.63
C ASP A 19 22.37 -28.63 -15.18
N THR A 20 21.49 -29.28 -14.43
CA THR A 20 20.04 -29.08 -14.52
C THR A 20 19.70 -27.79 -13.78
N GLY A 21 19.65 -26.69 -14.52
CA GLY A 21 19.15 -25.41 -14.03
C GLY A 21 17.67 -25.52 -13.64
N TYR A 22 17.41 -25.86 -12.38
CA TYR A 22 16.12 -25.61 -11.76
C TYR A 22 15.96 -24.11 -11.61
N ALA A 23 15.15 -23.51 -12.49
CA ALA A 23 14.58 -22.20 -12.25
C ALA A 23 13.82 -22.28 -10.93
N ALA A 24 14.34 -21.63 -9.89
CA ALA A 24 13.61 -21.42 -8.66
C ALA A 24 12.37 -20.57 -9.00
N SER A 25 11.22 -21.21 -9.12
CA SER A 25 9.96 -20.50 -8.99
C SER A 25 9.95 -19.98 -7.55
N ALA A 26 10.08 -18.67 -7.40
CA ALA A 26 9.76 -18.02 -6.14
C ALA A 26 8.30 -18.37 -5.85
N SER A 27 8.08 -19.32 -4.95
CA SER A 27 6.76 -19.56 -4.37
C SER A 27 6.42 -18.29 -3.60
N THR A 28 5.69 -17.38 -4.25
CA THR A 28 5.00 -16.31 -3.56
C THR A 28 4.18 -16.98 -2.48
N SER A 29 4.52 -16.75 -1.21
CA SER A 29 3.61 -17.06 -0.10
C SER A 29 2.24 -16.58 -0.54
N GLU A 30 1.24 -17.45 -0.55
CA GLU A 30 -0.13 -17.03 -0.89
C GLU A 30 -0.54 -16.00 0.17
N GLY A 31 -0.37 -14.72 -0.14
CA GLY A 31 -0.65 -13.63 0.80
C GLY A 31 -2.10 -13.70 1.25
N VAL A 32 -2.34 -13.31 2.50
CA VAL A 32 -3.69 -13.30 3.10
C VAL A 32 -4.57 -12.34 2.30
N GLU A 33 -5.80 -12.74 1.98
CA GLU A 33 -6.73 -11.90 1.23
C GLU A 33 -7.19 -10.69 2.05
N VAL A 34 -7.25 -9.54 1.38
CA VAL A 34 -7.89 -8.34 1.90
C VAL A 34 -9.37 -8.39 1.57
N THR A 35 -10.20 -8.39 2.60
CA THR A 35 -11.66 -8.38 2.51
C THR A 35 -12.24 -7.10 3.10
N TYR A 36 -13.50 -6.78 2.81
CA TYR A 36 -14.18 -5.69 3.51
C TYR A 36 -14.19 -5.93 5.02
N GLY A 37 -13.94 -4.87 5.79
CA GLY A 37 -13.78 -4.93 7.24
C GLY A 37 -12.35 -5.25 7.69
N THR A 38 -11.44 -5.61 6.79
CA THR A 38 -10.01 -5.71 7.10
C THR A 38 -9.51 -4.38 7.65
N VAL A 39 -8.77 -4.46 8.75
CA VAL A 39 -8.01 -3.34 9.31
C VAL A 39 -6.58 -3.49 8.82
N LEU A 40 -6.01 -2.48 8.18
CA LEU A 40 -4.66 -2.56 7.62
C LEU A 40 -3.91 -1.24 7.72
N LYS A 41 -2.60 -1.31 7.48
CA LYS A 41 -1.79 -0.14 7.14
C LYS A 41 -1.49 -0.17 5.65
N LEU A 42 -1.49 0.98 5.01
CA LEU A 42 -1.05 1.12 3.62
C LEU A 42 0.38 1.64 3.61
N MET A 43 1.33 0.79 3.25
CA MET A 43 2.73 1.15 3.13
C MET A 43 3.04 1.66 1.73
N HIS A 44 3.60 2.85 1.63
CA HIS A 44 4.13 3.40 0.39
C HIS A 44 5.36 2.58 -0.04
N GLU A 45 5.35 2.01 -1.24
CA GLU A 45 6.36 1.05 -1.70
C GLU A 45 7.78 1.62 -1.63
N LYS A 46 7.96 2.87 -2.07
CA LYS A 46 9.30 3.44 -2.26
C LYS A 46 9.93 3.92 -0.96
N THR A 47 9.17 4.62 -0.11
CA THR A 47 9.69 5.24 1.12
C THR A 47 9.46 4.39 2.35
N LYS A 48 8.59 3.37 2.28
CA LYS A 48 8.14 2.53 3.40
C LYS A 48 7.35 3.28 4.47
N PHE A 49 6.94 4.52 4.22
CA PHE A 49 6.07 5.27 5.12
C PHE A 49 4.65 4.70 5.07
N ARG A 50 3.91 4.74 6.18
CA ARG A 50 2.52 4.28 6.25
C ARG A 50 1.58 5.46 6.05
N LEU A 51 0.50 5.24 5.31
CA LEU A 51 -0.61 6.18 5.23
C LEU A 51 -1.13 6.44 6.65
N HIS A 52 -1.21 7.71 7.02
CA HIS A 52 -1.41 8.14 8.39
C HIS A 52 -2.34 9.36 8.43
N SER A 53 -3.11 9.49 9.51
CA SER A 53 -3.88 10.70 9.79
C SER A 53 -3.89 11.01 11.29
N HIS A 54 -4.17 12.25 11.66
CA HIS A 54 -4.25 12.70 13.06
C HIS A 54 -5.19 13.88 13.20
N ASP A 55 -5.51 14.28 14.43
CA ASP A 55 -6.42 15.42 14.67
C ASP A 55 -5.73 16.78 14.50
N VAL A 56 -5.19 17.00 13.30
CA VAL A 56 -4.58 18.26 12.87
C VAL A 56 -5.13 18.58 11.48
N PRO A 57 -5.76 19.75 11.27
CA PRO A 57 -6.20 20.17 9.95
C PRO A 57 -5.07 20.78 9.13
N TYR A 58 -5.22 20.78 7.81
CA TYR A 58 -4.39 21.62 6.95
C TYR A 58 -4.63 23.11 7.23
N GLY A 59 -3.57 23.91 7.20
CA GLY A 59 -3.68 25.38 7.26
C GLY A 59 -3.91 26.03 5.89
N SER A 60 -4.01 25.24 4.84
CA SER A 60 -4.17 25.63 3.43
C SER A 60 -5.19 24.72 2.76
N GLY A 61 -5.47 24.95 1.48
CA GLY A 61 -6.35 24.10 0.69
C GLY A 61 -7.76 24.08 1.28
N SER A 62 -8.29 22.90 1.57
CA SER A 62 -9.65 22.75 2.08
C SER A 62 -9.81 23.07 3.57
N GLY A 63 -8.70 23.11 4.32
CA GLY A 63 -8.75 23.19 5.78
C GLY A 63 -9.22 21.90 6.49
N GLN A 64 -9.41 20.80 5.75
CA GLN A 64 -9.81 19.50 6.31
C GLN A 64 -8.65 18.82 7.07
N GLN A 65 -8.95 17.70 7.75
CA GLN A 65 -7.97 16.93 8.51
C GLN A 65 -6.84 16.41 7.60
N SER A 66 -5.59 16.57 8.02
CA SER A 66 -4.43 16.24 7.19
C SER A 66 -4.16 14.74 7.12
N VAL A 67 -3.71 14.30 5.94
CA VAL A 67 -3.23 12.93 5.68
C VAL A 67 -1.77 12.98 5.29
N THR A 68 -0.96 12.11 5.87
CA THR A 68 0.49 12.14 5.75
C THR A 68 1.06 10.73 5.59
N GLY A 69 2.35 10.65 5.25
CA GLY A 69 3.14 9.44 5.41
C GLY A 69 3.85 9.46 6.75
N PHE A 70 3.73 8.39 7.55
CA PHE A 70 4.41 8.25 8.84
C PHE A 70 5.51 7.19 8.80
N PRO A 71 6.71 7.45 9.35
CA PRO A 71 7.84 6.52 9.26
C PRO A 71 7.75 5.34 10.25
N ASN A 72 7.11 5.52 11.40
CA ASN A 72 7.09 4.48 12.44
C ASN A 72 6.13 3.35 12.04
N VAL A 73 6.60 2.13 12.20
CA VAL A 73 5.83 0.90 12.01
C VAL A 73 4.76 0.77 13.11
N ASP A 74 5.12 1.05 14.36
CA ASP A 74 4.23 0.87 15.51
C ASP A 74 3.49 2.16 15.86
N ASP A 75 2.55 2.51 14.98
CA ASP A 75 1.65 3.64 15.19
C ASP A 75 0.19 3.26 14.90
N ALA A 76 -0.68 3.62 15.84
CA ALA A 76 -2.11 3.32 15.78
C ALA A 76 -2.93 4.31 14.93
N ASN A 77 -2.37 5.48 14.60
CA ASN A 77 -2.92 6.44 13.65
C ASN A 77 -2.70 6.05 12.17
N SER A 78 -2.03 4.92 11.95
CA SER A 78 -1.75 4.40 10.62
C SER A 78 -2.70 3.26 10.22
N TYR A 79 -3.72 2.98 11.05
CA TYR A 79 -4.72 1.95 10.78
C TYR A 79 -5.95 2.50 10.05
N TRP A 80 -6.33 1.79 9.00
CA TRP A 80 -7.47 2.09 8.14
C TRP A 80 -8.36 0.85 8.01
N ILE A 81 -9.67 1.06 8.04
CA ILE A 81 -10.67 0.00 7.79
C ILE A 81 -11.09 0.07 6.33
N VAL A 82 -11.01 -1.05 5.63
CA VAL A 82 -11.52 -1.17 4.26
C VAL A 82 -13.04 -1.31 4.31
N ARG A 83 -13.76 -0.39 3.66
CA ARG A 83 -15.23 -0.34 3.63
C ARG A 83 -15.71 -0.38 2.18
N PRO A 84 -16.93 -0.90 1.94
CA PRO A 84 -17.50 -0.87 0.61
C PRO A 84 -17.87 0.57 0.20
N GLU A 85 -17.99 0.76 -1.10
CA GLU A 85 -18.64 1.93 -1.72
C GLU A 85 -20.04 2.16 -1.10
N LEU A 86 -20.52 3.40 -1.16
CA LEU A 86 -21.86 3.77 -0.71
C LEU A 86 -22.94 2.95 -1.44
N GLU A 87 -24.04 2.65 -0.73
CA GLU A 87 -25.24 2.01 -1.28
C GLU A 87 -25.04 0.64 -1.97
N THR A 88 -23.94 -0.06 -1.66
CA THR A 88 -23.72 -1.43 -2.18
C THR A 88 -24.26 -2.52 -1.25
N ALA A 89 -24.50 -3.71 -1.81
CA ALA A 89 -24.87 -4.90 -1.05
C ALA A 89 -23.67 -5.66 -0.43
N ALA A 90 -22.45 -5.15 -0.62
CA ALA A 90 -21.23 -5.80 -0.15
C ALA A 90 -21.15 -5.84 1.38
N LYS A 91 -20.64 -6.94 1.91
CA LYS A 91 -20.59 -7.25 3.34
C LYS A 91 -19.15 -7.40 3.80
N GLN A 92 -18.95 -7.29 5.12
CA GLN A 92 -17.66 -7.65 5.73
C GLN A 92 -17.33 -9.11 5.41
N GLY A 93 -16.07 -9.37 5.06
CA GLY A 93 -15.59 -10.69 4.63
C GLY A 93 -15.66 -10.93 3.12
N ASP A 94 -16.36 -10.11 2.32
CA ASP A 94 -16.32 -10.26 0.85
C ASP A 94 -14.93 -9.88 0.32
N SER A 95 -14.40 -10.69 -0.61
CA SER A 95 -13.11 -10.42 -1.27
C SER A 95 -13.16 -9.16 -2.13
N ILE A 96 -12.00 -8.57 -2.37
CA ILE A 96 -11.84 -7.34 -3.16
C ILE A 96 -11.10 -7.65 -4.46
N PRO A 97 -11.82 -7.91 -5.58
CA PRO A 97 -11.20 -8.03 -6.90
C PRO A 97 -10.47 -6.75 -7.35
N SER A 98 -9.52 -6.90 -8.27
CA SER A 98 -8.90 -5.74 -8.94
C SER A 98 -9.97 -4.92 -9.68
N GLY A 99 -9.93 -3.60 -9.51
CA GLY A 99 -10.88 -2.66 -10.10
C GLY A 99 -12.07 -2.32 -9.22
N THR A 100 -12.21 -2.95 -8.05
CA THR A 100 -13.26 -2.68 -7.06
C THR A 100 -13.11 -1.28 -6.45
N ILE A 101 -14.24 -0.61 -6.23
CA ILE A 101 -14.33 0.68 -5.53
C ILE A 101 -14.52 0.41 -4.04
N ILE A 102 -13.69 1.06 -3.23
CA ILE A 102 -13.71 0.97 -1.77
C ILE A 102 -13.75 2.37 -1.16
N ARG A 103 -13.96 2.42 0.14
CA ARG A 103 -13.65 3.56 1.00
C ARG A 103 -12.67 3.13 2.08
N LEU A 104 -11.83 4.05 2.55
CA LEU A 104 -10.85 3.80 3.61
C LEU A 104 -11.19 4.70 4.80
N GLN A 105 -11.57 4.10 5.92
CA GLN A 105 -11.92 4.84 7.14
C GLN A 105 -10.75 4.85 8.11
N HIS A 106 -10.29 6.04 8.50
CA HIS A 106 -9.24 6.16 9.51
C HIS A 106 -9.78 5.71 10.87
N MET A 107 -9.10 4.74 11.50
CA MET A 107 -9.63 4.09 12.70
C MET A 107 -9.82 5.04 13.88
N ARG A 108 -8.86 5.94 14.12
CA ARG A 108 -8.88 6.80 15.30
C ARG A 108 -9.92 7.91 15.18
N THR A 109 -9.98 8.59 14.03
CA THR A 109 -10.82 9.79 13.87
C THR A 109 -12.17 9.50 13.20
N ARG A 110 -12.38 8.27 12.71
CA ARG A 110 -13.60 7.82 11.99
C ARG A 110 -13.89 8.57 10.70
N LYS A 111 -12.96 9.41 10.25
CA LYS A 111 -13.02 10.15 8.98
C LYS A 111 -12.62 9.28 7.80
N TRP A 112 -13.04 9.67 6.61
CA TRP A 112 -12.77 8.95 5.37
C TRP A 112 -11.57 9.53 4.65
N LEU A 113 -10.75 8.67 4.04
CA LEU A 113 -9.74 9.11 3.08
C LEU A 113 -10.46 9.77 1.90
N HIS A 114 -10.16 11.04 1.67
CA HIS A 114 -10.93 11.89 0.78
C HIS A 114 -10.02 12.64 -0.19
N SER A 115 -10.54 12.97 -1.36
CA SER A 115 -9.87 13.89 -2.28
C SER A 115 -10.85 14.72 -3.10
N HIS A 116 -10.38 15.87 -3.56
CA HIS A 116 -11.17 16.92 -4.19
C HIS A 116 -10.27 17.92 -4.92
N LEU A 117 -10.85 18.92 -5.58
CA LEU A 117 -10.12 19.91 -6.39
C LEU A 117 -9.46 21.04 -5.56
N HIS A 118 -8.73 20.66 -4.51
CA HIS A 118 -7.85 21.56 -3.73
C HIS A 118 -6.38 21.25 -3.99
N ALA A 119 -5.52 22.26 -3.86
CA ALA A 119 -4.07 22.11 -4.01
C ALA A 119 -3.43 21.54 -2.73
N SER A 120 -2.54 20.57 -2.88
CA SER A 120 -1.85 19.93 -1.76
C SER A 120 -0.81 20.87 -1.12
N PRO A 121 -0.54 20.75 0.20
CA PRO A 121 0.16 21.81 0.93
C PRO A 121 1.63 22.06 0.56
N ILE A 122 2.35 21.05 0.06
CA ILE A 122 3.78 21.18 -0.27
C ILE A 122 3.99 21.28 -1.78
N THR A 123 3.33 20.42 -2.56
CA THR A 123 3.57 20.34 -4.01
C THR A 123 2.54 21.01 -4.89
N GLY A 124 1.38 21.40 -4.34
CA GLY A 124 0.28 21.93 -5.15
C GLY A 124 -0.31 20.90 -6.11
N ASN A 125 -0.10 19.60 -5.88
CA ASN A 125 -0.83 18.53 -6.54
C ASN A 125 -2.29 18.48 -6.03
N GLN A 126 -3.06 17.44 -6.31
CA GLN A 126 -4.39 17.32 -5.72
C GLN A 126 -4.29 16.95 -4.24
N GLU A 127 -5.00 17.68 -3.38
CA GLU A 127 -5.04 17.45 -1.93
C GLU A 127 -5.70 16.10 -1.61
N VAL A 128 -5.12 15.39 -0.65
CA VAL A 128 -5.71 14.22 0.00
C VAL A 128 -5.88 14.54 1.47
N SER A 129 -7.07 14.30 2.00
CA SER A 129 -7.49 14.71 3.34
C SER A 129 -8.27 13.59 4.04
N CYS A 130 -8.61 13.83 5.30
CA CYS A 130 -9.61 13.08 6.03
C CYS A 130 -10.90 13.93 6.17
N PHE A 131 -12.01 13.44 5.63
CA PHE A 131 -13.29 14.17 5.58
C PHE A 131 -14.41 13.46 6.35
N GLY A 132 -15.43 14.24 6.74
CA GLY A 132 -16.67 13.74 7.32
C GLY A 132 -16.53 13.05 8.67
N GLY A 133 -17.24 11.94 8.83
CA GLY A 133 -17.34 11.14 10.04
C GLY A 133 -18.07 9.82 9.77
N GLU A 134 -18.38 9.04 10.81
CA GLU A 134 -18.92 7.68 10.62
C GLU A 134 -20.20 7.62 9.76
N SER A 135 -21.06 8.64 9.87
CA SER A 135 -22.30 8.76 9.09
C SER A 135 -22.25 9.82 7.99
N GLU A 136 -21.10 10.43 7.74
CA GLU A 136 -20.92 11.51 6.76
C GLU A 136 -19.82 11.10 5.78
N SER A 137 -20.25 10.71 4.58
CA SER A 137 -19.41 10.22 3.49
C SER A 137 -20.07 10.53 2.15
N ASP A 138 -19.26 10.78 1.12
CA ASP A 138 -19.72 11.06 -0.24
C ASP A 138 -18.82 10.37 -1.29
N THR A 139 -19.02 10.69 -2.57
CA THR A 139 -18.25 10.10 -3.68
C THR A 139 -16.78 10.50 -3.68
N GLY A 140 -16.41 11.61 -3.00
CA GLY A 140 -15.02 12.02 -2.82
C GLY A 140 -14.23 11.09 -1.90
N ASP A 141 -14.92 10.16 -1.22
CA ASP A 141 -14.31 9.08 -0.44
C ASP A 141 -14.10 7.80 -1.25
N HIS A 142 -14.52 7.76 -2.52
CA HIS A 142 -14.48 6.56 -3.35
C HIS A 142 -13.10 6.39 -4.01
N TRP A 143 -12.50 5.22 -3.78
CA TRP A 143 -11.20 4.86 -4.32
C TRP A 143 -11.25 3.51 -5.02
N ARG A 144 -10.81 3.47 -6.28
CA ARG A 144 -10.66 2.24 -7.05
C ARG A 144 -9.30 1.60 -6.75
N VAL A 145 -9.30 0.37 -6.26
CA VAL A 145 -8.08 -0.41 -6.05
C VAL A 145 -7.73 -1.15 -7.34
N THR A 146 -6.53 -0.95 -7.85
CA THR A 146 -6.00 -1.69 -9.01
C THR A 146 -4.77 -2.47 -8.58
N ILE A 147 -4.80 -3.78 -8.79
CA ILE A 147 -3.66 -4.66 -8.55
C ILE A 147 -2.66 -4.52 -9.68
N GLU A 148 -1.39 -4.30 -9.35
CA GLU A 148 -0.31 -4.29 -10.33
C GLU A 148 0.22 -5.73 -10.51
N GLY A 149 0.13 -6.26 -11.73
CA GLY A 149 0.51 -7.63 -12.06
C GLY A 149 -0.69 -8.51 -12.42
N SER A 150 -0.57 -9.83 -12.21
CA SER A 150 -1.56 -10.83 -12.63
C SER A 150 -2.57 -11.23 -11.54
N GLY A 151 -2.49 -10.63 -10.35
CA GLY A 151 -3.38 -10.95 -9.23
C GLY A 151 -4.83 -10.55 -9.50
N LYS A 152 -5.77 -11.41 -9.08
CA LYS A 152 -7.21 -11.21 -9.28
C LYS A 152 -7.89 -10.57 -8.09
N THR A 153 -7.55 -11.01 -6.88
CA THR A 153 -8.04 -10.52 -5.59
C THR A 153 -6.92 -9.83 -4.83
N TRP A 154 -7.26 -8.78 -4.08
CA TRP A 154 -6.29 -7.99 -3.33
C TRP A 154 -5.78 -8.80 -2.14
N LYS A 155 -4.45 -8.92 -2.03
CA LYS A 155 -3.77 -9.64 -0.96
C LYS A 155 -2.78 -8.74 -0.22
N GLN A 156 -2.44 -9.14 1.00
CA GLN A 156 -1.33 -8.56 1.75
C GLN A 156 -0.03 -8.62 0.92
N ASP A 157 0.83 -7.60 1.08
CA ASP A 157 2.12 -7.45 0.39
C ASP A 157 2.04 -7.37 -1.14
N GLN A 158 0.83 -7.30 -1.70
CA GLN A 158 0.62 -7.10 -3.11
C GLN A 158 0.75 -5.63 -3.49
N ARG A 159 1.42 -5.38 -4.60
CA ARG A 159 1.54 -4.04 -5.18
C ARG A 159 0.19 -3.60 -5.75
N VAL A 160 -0.33 -2.50 -5.22
CA VAL A 160 -1.58 -1.89 -5.67
C VAL A 160 -1.43 -0.41 -5.94
N ARG A 161 -2.33 0.12 -6.75
CA ARG A 161 -2.60 1.56 -6.87
C ARG A 161 -4.01 1.84 -6.41
N ILE A 162 -4.20 3.00 -5.82
CA ILE A 162 -5.47 3.45 -5.27
C ILE A 162 -5.81 4.74 -6.01
N GLN A 163 -6.84 4.70 -6.85
CA GLN A 163 -7.23 5.80 -7.73
C GLN A 163 -8.52 6.45 -7.24
N HIS A 164 -8.50 7.75 -7.01
CA HIS A 164 -9.67 8.52 -6.65
C HIS A 164 -10.69 8.47 -7.80
N VAL A 165 -11.93 8.09 -7.51
CA VAL A 165 -12.94 7.83 -8.56
C VAL A 165 -13.34 9.12 -9.26
N ASP A 166 -13.66 10.18 -8.50
CA ASP A 166 -14.25 11.41 -9.07
C ASP A 166 -13.27 12.19 -9.95
N THR A 167 -11.97 12.15 -9.64
CA THR A 167 -10.96 12.94 -10.38
C THR A 167 -9.93 12.10 -11.14
N GLY A 168 -9.96 10.76 -10.99
CA GLY A 168 -9.09 9.84 -11.73
C GLY A 168 -7.61 9.91 -11.37
N VAL A 169 -7.23 10.58 -10.27
CA VAL A 169 -5.85 10.71 -9.80
C VAL A 169 -5.47 9.58 -8.83
N TYR A 170 -4.20 9.21 -8.79
CA TYR A 170 -3.68 8.16 -7.91
C TYR A 170 -3.17 8.72 -6.59
N LEU A 171 -3.54 8.07 -5.48
CA LEU A 171 -2.97 8.30 -4.15
C LEU A 171 -1.45 8.17 -4.21
N HIS A 172 -0.74 9.19 -3.77
CA HIS A 172 0.68 9.38 -4.02
C HIS A 172 1.38 9.93 -2.78
N SER A 173 2.61 9.49 -2.54
CA SER A 173 3.49 10.08 -1.55
C SER A 173 4.91 10.10 -2.08
N HIS A 174 5.79 10.86 -1.45
CA HIS A 174 7.14 11.09 -1.95
C HIS A 174 8.00 11.70 -0.84
N ASP A 175 9.31 11.86 -1.07
CA ASP A 175 10.22 12.40 -0.06
C ASP A 175 10.19 13.94 0.05
N LYS A 176 9.00 14.50 0.21
CA LYS A 176 8.81 15.89 0.65
C LYS A 176 8.08 15.86 1.98
N LYS A 177 8.68 16.50 2.97
CA LYS A 177 8.28 16.37 4.38
C LYS A 177 7.88 17.71 4.96
N TYR A 178 6.94 17.67 5.90
CA TYR A 178 6.63 18.82 6.73
C TYR A 178 7.80 19.16 7.67
N THR A 179 8.00 20.43 7.96
CA THR A 179 9.15 20.94 8.75
C THR A 179 8.78 21.45 10.13
N ARG A 180 7.50 21.77 10.38
CA ARG A 180 7.01 22.31 11.66
C ARG A 180 6.01 21.34 12.29
N ILE A 181 4.72 21.63 12.15
CA ILE A 181 3.65 20.73 12.56
C ILE A 181 3.74 19.47 11.68
N ALA A 182 3.58 18.29 12.28
CA ALA A 182 3.81 16.99 11.64
C ALA A 182 5.24 16.83 11.07
N GLY A 183 6.23 17.49 11.69
CA GLY A 183 7.63 17.47 11.26
C GLY A 183 8.17 16.06 10.96
N GLY A 184 8.79 15.90 9.80
CA GLY A 184 9.36 14.62 9.34
C GLY A 184 8.37 13.67 8.66
N GLN A 185 7.06 13.93 8.75
CA GLN A 185 6.04 13.18 8.00
C GLN A 185 6.04 13.61 6.54
N GLN A 186 5.75 12.67 5.63
CA GLN A 186 5.70 12.94 4.18
C GLN A 186 4.35 13.54 3.77
N GLU A 187 4.36 14.40 2.75
CA GLU A 187 3.12 14.79 2.06
C GLU A 187 2.48 13.55 1.42
N VAL A 188 1.18 13.42 1.62
CA VAL A 188 0.33 12.55 0.79
C VAL A 188 -0.53 13.48 -0.06
N CYS A 189 -0.53 13.22 -1.36
CA CYS A 189 -1.29 13.97 -2.35
C CYS A 189 -1.84 12.99 -3.38
N ALA A 190 -2.48 13.49 -4.44
CA ALA A 190 -2.85 12.66 -5.57
C ALA A 190 -2.42 13.26 -6.91
N VAL A 191 -2.02 12.39 -7.84
CA VAL A 191 -1.43 12.77 -9.14
C VAL A 191 -2.04 11.95 -10.27
N ARG A 192 -2.19 12.55 -11.46
CA ARG A 192 -2.87 11.90 -12.60
C ARG A 192 -2.11 10.70 -13.19
N GLU A 193 -0.79 10.75 -13.17
CA GLU A 193 0.05 9.75 -13.85
C GLU A 193 0.39 8.57 -12.93
N LYS A 194 0.49 7.37 -13.50
CA LYS A 194 1.11 6.23 -12.80
C LYS A 194 2.61 6.48 -12.64
N ARG A 195 3.12 6.36 -11.42
CA ARG A 195 4.52 6.60 -11.05
C ARG A 195 5.01 5.54 -10.08
N ALA A 196 6.31 5.43 -9.88
CA ALA A 196 6.85 4.56 -8.82
C ALA A 196 6.34 4.99 -7.43
N ASP A 197 6.12 6.29 -7.25
CA ASP A 197 5.72 6.95 -6.01
C ASP A 197 4.18 6.91 -5.72
N ASN A 198 3.43 6.13 -6.49
CA ASN A 198 2.02 5.83 -6.19
C ASN A 198 1.71 4.33 -6.22
N VAL A 199 2.69 3.52 -5.80
CA VAL A 199 2.51 2.10 -5.48
C VAL A 199 2.44 1.92 -3.98
N TRP A 200 1.45 1.17 -3.52
CA TRP A 200 1.18 0.88 -2.13
C TRP A 200 1.08 -0.63 -1.90
N LEU A 201 1.30 -1.05 -0.66
CA LEU A 201 1.14 -2.42 -0.20
C LEU A 201 0.28 -2.43 1.07
N ALA A 202 -0.65 -3.36 1.17
CA ALA A 202 -1.32 -3.64 2.45
C ALA A 202 -0.34 -4.35 3.38
N ALA A 203 -0.15 -3.83 4.59
CA ALA A 203 0.79 -4.34 5.58
C ALA A 203 0.19 -4.28 7.00
N GLU A 204 0.75 -5.09 7.91
CA GLU A 204 0.49 -5.03 9.36
C GLU A 204 -1.00 -5.06 9.73
N GLY A 205 -1.81 -5.80 8.96
CA GLY A 205 -3.27 -5.83 9.11
C GLY A 205 -3.83 -6.96 9.96
N VAL A 206 -5.09 -6.79 10.34
CA VAL A 206 -5.98 -7.83 10.87
C VAL A 206 -7.00 -8.15 9.77
N TYR A 207 -6.84 -9.33 9.18
CA TYR A 207 -7.62 -9.79 8.02
C TYR A 207 -8.79 -10.64 8.47
N LEU A 208 -9.99 -10.30 8.01
CA LEU A 208 -11.19 -11.08 8.31
C LEU A 208 -11.24 -12.32 7.40
N PRO A 209 -11.80 -13.44 7.90
CA PRO A 209 -12.05 -14.62 7.06
C PRO A 209 -12.86 -14.25 5.82
N VAL A 210 -12.52 -14.88 4.69
CA VAL A 210 -13.32 -14.74 3.47
C VAL A 210 -14.67 -15.39 3.71
N ALA A 211 -15.75 -14.64 3.46
CA ALA A 211 -17.10 -15.17 3.55
C ALA A 211 -17.30 -16.20 2.43
N GLU A 212 -17.52 -17.47 2.77
CA GLU A 212 -17.90 -18.47 1.77
C GLU A 212 -19.31 -18.19 1.26
N THR A 213 -19.44 -17.93 -0.04
CA THR A 213 -20.73 -17.97 -0.73
C THR A 213 -21.22 -19.41 -0.76
N LYS A 214 -22.23 -19.72 0.05
CA LYS A 214 -23.05 -20.94 -0.09
C LYS A 214 -23.93 -20.86 -1.32
#